data_AF-A0A0E3N6B1-F1
#
_entry.id   AF-A0A0E3N6B1-F1
#
_cell.length_a   1.000
_cell.length_b   1.000
_cell.length_c   1.000
_cell.angle_alpha   90.00
_cell.angle_beta   90.00
_cell.angle_gamma   90.00
#
_symmetry.space_group_name_H-M   'P 1'
#
loop_
_entity.id
_entity.type
_entity.pdbx_description
1 polymer ?
#
loop_
_entity_poly.entity_id
_entity_poly.type
_entity_poly.pdbx_seq_one_letter_code
_entity_poly.pdbx_strand_id
1 'polypeptide(L)'
;MKALLASISILFAFISRGNAIECEVCSGQASTDCSGELVTCDQTVESCQTAITDMTFEGLDSMYVISKNCSDVGAKNILYRVAAKDVFYQQRVEVCQTNGCNKGPLQFPPKNTTLNGVKCPTCVVDGELSCESTEVLECVGAMTNCLYFAATFRNTAAPPVQTAFRGCTNAKFAEQVPIGPPYTVQDVVTLIVSKGV
;
A
#
# COMPACT_ATOMS: atom_id res chain seq x y z
N MET A 1 48.22 53.04 25.51
CA MET A 1 47.29 52.24 24.68
C MET A 1 47.84 50.82 24.58
N LYS A 2 47.23 49.84 25.26
CA LYS A 2 47.57 48.41 25.09
C LYS A 2 46.31 47.71 24.63
N ALA A 3 46.32 47.28 23.36
CA ALA A 3 45.18 46.68 22.69
C ALA A 3 44.90 45.27 23.22
N LEU A 4 43.62 44.97 23.40
CA LEU A 4 43.04 43.67 23.71
C LEU A 4 43.26 42.70 22.53
N LEU A 5 43.55 41.44 22.83
CA LEU A 5 43.33 40.33 21.90
C LEU A 5 42.59 39.22 22.64
N ALA A 6 41.25 39.29 22.61
CA ALA A 6 40.39 38.19 22.98
C ALA A 6 40.35 37.20 21.80
N SER A 7 40.90 36.00 22.02
CA SER A 7 40.80 34.87 21.09
C SER A 7 39.35 34.37 21.09
N ILE A 8 38.65 34.52 19.97
CA ILE A 8 37.32 33.92 19.75
C ILE A 8 37.55 32.61 19.01
N SER A 9 37.45 31.48 19.72
CA SER A 9 37.41 30.16 19.12
C SER A 9 36.02 29.92 18.50
N ILE A 10 35.94 29.99 17.18
CA ILE A 10 34.73 29.64 16.42
C ILE A 10 34.67 28.11 16.32
N LEU A 11 33.79 27.47 17.10
CA LEU A 11 33.43 26.06 16.91
C LEU A 11 32.47 25.97 15.71
N PHE A 12 32.96 25.46 14.58
CA PHE A 12 32.09 25.01 13.49
C PHE A 12 31.42 23.70 13.91
N ALA A 13 30.16 23.79 14.34
CA ALA A 13 29.31 22.61 14.43
C ALA A 13 28.98 22.15 13.00
N PHE A 14 29.70 21.15 12.50
CA PHE A 14 29.28 20.44 11.30
C PHE A 14 27.99 19.69 11.64
N ILE A 15 26.86 20.25 11.26
CA ILE A 15 25.62 19.47 11.16
C ILE A 15 25.88 18.50 10.01
N SER A 16 26.29 17.28 10.37
CA SER A 16 26.25 16.12 9.48
C SER A 16 24.83 16.03 8.95
N ARG A 17 24.56 16.57 7.75
CA ARG A 17 23.37 16.17 7.00
C ARG A 17 23.55 14.66 6.81
N GLY A 18 22.64 13.86 7.38
CA GLY A 18 22.65 12.43 7.14
C GLY A 18 22.74 12.19 5.64
N ASN A 19 23.67 11.32 5.22
CA ASN A 19 23.75 10.96 3.80
C ASN A 19 22.39 10.39 3.38
N ALA A 20 21.91 10.79 2.21
CA ALA A 20 20.69 10.22 1.65
C ALA A 20 20.83 8.70 1.52
N ILE A 21 19.79 7.97 1.92
CA ILE A 21 19.77 6.51 1.88
C ILE A 21 19.80 6.01 0.43
N GLU A 22 20.38 4.83 0.21
CA GLU A 22 20.32 4.13 -1.08
C GLU A 22 19.33 2.98 -1.03
N CYS A 23 18.44 2.87 -2.01
CA CYS A 23 17.39 1.86 -2.06
C CYS A 23 17.38 1.14 -3.41
N GLU A 24 17.03 -0.15 -3.41
CA GLU A 24 16.81 -0.87 -4.67
C GLU A 24 15.52 -0.36 -5.31
N VAL A 25 15.58 -0.06 -6.61
CA VAL A 25 14.43 0.33 -7.41
C VAL A 25 14.16 -0.70 -8.49
N CYS A 26 13.00 -1.33 -8.43
CA CYS A 26 12.51 -2.22 -9.49
C CYS A 26 10.99 -2.39 -9.42
N SER A 27 10.41 -2.89 -10.51
CA SER A 27 9.02 -3.31 -10.56
C SER A 27 8.90 -4.59 -11.38
N GLY A 28 8.03 -5.50 -10.96
CA GLY A 28 7.73 -6.74 -11.67
C GLY A 28 6.23 -7.02 -11.67
N GLN A 29 5.76 -7.66 -12.74
CA GLN A 29 4.42 -8.23 -12.83
C GLN A 29 4.53 -9.74 -13.02
N ALA A 30 3.57 -10.49 -12.47
CA ALA A 30 3.54 -11.95 -12.50
C ALA A 30 4.83 -12.64 -12.00
N SER A 31 5.60 -11.96 -11.14
CA SER A 31 6.84 -12.46 -10.53
C SER A 31 6.83 -12.21 -9.03
N THR A 32 7.29 -13.18 -8.24
CA THR A 32 7.34 -13.09 -6.77
C THR A 32 8.47 -12.21 -6.24
N ASP A 33 9.39 -11.77 -7.10
CA ASP A 33 10.44 -10.82 -6.78
C ASP A 33 10.85 -9.98 -8.01
N CYS A 34 11.59 -8.90 -7.77
CA CYS A 34 12.29 -8.14 -8.80
C CYS A 34 13.69 -7.74 -8.33
N SER A 35 14.58 -7.47 -9.27
CA SER A 35 15.91 -6.93 -9.00
C SER A 35 16.17 -5.71 -9.86
N GLY A 36 16.89 -4.74 -9.32
CA GLY A 36 17.19 -3.49 -10.01
C GLY A 36 18.42 -2.79 -9.44
N GLU A 37 18.53 -1.51 -9.75
CA GLU A 37 19.67 -0.70 -9.32
C GLU A 37 19.46 -0.13 -7.92
N LEU A 38 20.55 0.05 -7.19
CA LEU A 38 20.55 0.90 -6.00
C LEU A 38 20.61 2.36 -6.45
N VAL A 39 19.61 3.14 -6.05
CA VAL A 39 19.58 4.59 -6.31
C VAL A 39 19.65 5.36 -5.00
N THR A 40 20.32 6.50 -5.02
CA THR A 40 20.30 7.46 -3.92
C THR A 40 18.94 8.17 -3.89
N CYS A 41 18.24 8.11 -2.76
CA CYS A 41 16.94 8.75 -2.59
C CYS A 41 17.05 10.28 -2.41
N ASP A 42 15.90 10.97 -2.46
CA ASP A 42 15.82 12.38 -2.09
C ASP A 42 16.26 12.60 -0.63
N GLN A 43 16.83 13.77 -0.31
CA GLN A 43 17.36 14.08 1.02
C GLN A 43 16.32 14.02 2.15
N THR A 44 15.03 14.16 1.83
CA THR A 44 13.92 14.05 2.78
C THR A 44 13.48 12.62 3.05
N VAL A 45 13.93 11.66 2.24
CA VAL A 45 13.55 10.25 2.33
C VAL A 45 14.63 9.49 3.10
N GLU A 46 14.23 8.88 4.21
CA GLU A 46 15.13 8.17 5.13
C GLU A 46 14.90 6.65 5.13
N SER A 47 14.05 6.14 4.23
CA SER A 47 13.72 4.72 4.16
C SER A 47 13.52 4.19 2.74
N CYS A 48 13.76 2.89 2.60
CA CYS A 48 13.37 2.11 1.44
C CYS A 48 12.02 1.44 1.69
N GLN A 49 11.31 1.10 0.61
CA GLN A 49 10.10 0.29 0.69
C GLN A 49 10.13 -0.89 -0.29
N THR A 50 9.48 -1.98 0.11
CA THR A 50 9.05 -3.06 -0.78
C THR A 50 7.54 -3.21 -0.65
N ALA A 51 6.83 -3.18 -1.76
CA ALA A 51 5.39 -3.40 -1.83
C ALA A 51 5.09 -4.61 -2.71
N ILE A 52 4.31 -5.55 -2.19
CA ILE A 52 3.76 -6.68 -2.96
C ILE A 52 2.24 -6.60 -2.94
N THR A 53 1.62 -6.90 -4.07
CA THR A 53 0.17 -6.90 -4.27
C THR A 53 -0.23 -8.19 -4.96
N ASP A 54 -1.27 -8.84 -4.45
CA ASP A 54 -1.87 -10.05 -5.01
C ASP A 54 -3.38 -9.82 -5.11
N MET A 55 -3.91 -9.94 -6.33
CA MET A 55 -5.30 -9.72 -6.64
C MET A 55 -5.82 -10.90 -7.46
N THR A 56 -6.92 -11.50 -7.00
CA THR A 56 -7.55 -12.65 -7.64
C THR A 56 -9.00 -12.33 -7.95
N PHE A 57 -9.40 -12.56 -9.18
CA PHE A 57 -10.79 -12.54 -9.62
C PHE A 57 -11.16 -13.96 -10.07
N GLU A 58 -12.34 -14.43 -9.70
CA GLU A 58 -12.81 -15.73 -10.17
C GLU A 58 -12.84 -15.79 -11.71
N GLY A 59 -12.29 -16.86 -12.28
CA GLY A 59 -12.23 -17.06 -13.73
C GLY A 59 -11.15 -16.27 -14.47
N LEU A 60 -10.34 -15.45 -13.78
CA LEU A 60 -9.19 -14.74 -14.37
C LEU A 60 -7.86 -15.19 -13.75
N ASP A 61 -6.77 -14.96 -14.47
CA ASP A 61 -5.43 -15.15 -13.95
C ASP A 61 -5.17 -14.18 -12.79
N SER A 62 -4.52 -14.69 -11.73
CA SER A 62 -4.16 -13.87 -10.57
C SER A 62 -3.12 -12.82 -10.96
N MET A 63 -3.34 -11.59 -10.53
CA MET A 63 -2.42 -10.49 -10.74
C MET A 63 -1.50 -10.37 -9.53
N TYR A 64 -0.21 -10.59 -9.75
CA TYR A 64 0.82 -10.36 -8.76
C TYR A 64 1.73 -9.21 -9.21
N VAL A 65 1.93 -8.21 -8.34
CA VAL A 65 2.78 -7.05 -8.60
C VAL A 65 3.74 -6.86 -7.44
N ILE A 66 5.01 -6.65 -7.75
CA ILE A 66 6.03 -6.23 -6.79
C ILE A 66 6.66 -4.91 -7.22
N SER A 67 6.94 -4.04 -6.25
CA SER A 67 7.81 -2.89 -6.43
C SER A 67 8.75 -2.71 -5.25
N LYS A 68 9.98 -2.31 -5.55
CA LYS A 68 10.99 -1.85 -4.60
C LYS A 68 11.29 -0.41 -4.97
N ASN A 69 11.28 0.51 -3.99
CA ASN A 69 11.48 1.94 -4.24
C ASN A 69 12.12 2.63 -3.03
N CYS A 70 12.56 3.89 -3.22
CA CYS A 70 12.59 4.86 -2.13
C CYS A 70 11.17 5.00 -1.55
N SER A 71 11.03 5.11 -0.23
CA SER A 71 9.72 5.26 0.39
C SER A 71 9.18 6.69 0.29
N ASP A 72 7.88 6.85 0.49
CA ASP A 72 7.31 8.17 0.79
C ASP A 72 7.76 8.63 2.20
N VAL A 73 7.69 9.94 2.44
CA VAL A 73 7.96 10.51 3.76
C VAL A 73 6.93 10.00 4.76
N GLY A 74 7.40 9.37 5.85
CA GLY A 74 6.52 8.81 6.88
C GLY A 74 5.82 7.51 6.50
N ALA A 75 6.31 6.80 5.47
CA ALA A 75 5.83 5.47 5.09
C ALA A 75 5.87 4.50 6.27
N LYS A 76 4.92 3.56 6.29
CA LYS A 76 4.75 2.57 7.36
C LYS A 76 4.56 1.17 6.79
N ASN A 77 4.82 0.16 7.61
CA ASN A 77 4.46 -1.21 7.28
C ASN A 77 2.94 -1.35 7.16
N ILE A 78 2.50 -2.01 6.11
CA ILE A 78 1.09 -2.26 5.82
C ILE A 78 0.92 -3.76 5.57
N LEU A 79 -0.14 -4.33 6.13
CA LEU A 79 -0.72 -5.58 5.65
C LEU A 79 -2.21 -5.35 5.52
N TYR A 80 -2.67 -5.22 4.29
CA TYR A 80 -4.06 -4.93 3.96
C TYR A 80 -4.67 -6.10 3.20
N ARG A 81 -5.92 -6.44 3.53
CA ARG A 81 -6.68 -7.52 2.90
C ARG A 81 -8.13 -7.09 2.76
N VAL A 82 -8.69 -7.41 1.60
CA VAL A 82 -10.11 -7.28 1.33
C VAL A 82 -10.60 -8.49 0.54
N ALA A 83 -11.82 -8.91 0.84
CA ALA A 83 -12.52 -9.97 0.13
C ALA A 83 -13.94 -9.50 -0.17
N ALA A 84 -14.37 -9.67 -1.41
CA ALA A 84 -15.75 -9.49 -1.84
C ALA A 84 -16.18 -10.76 -2.58
N LYS A 85 -17.39 -10.73 -3.17
CA LYS A 85 -17.87 -11.81 -4.03
C LYS A 85 -16.87 -12.00 -5.17
N ASP A 86 -16.35 -13.22 -5.29
CA ASP A 86 -15.48 -13.65 -6.38
C ASP A 86 -14.16 -12.85 -6.53
N VAL A 87 -13.83 -12.02 -5.51
CA VAL A 87 -12.68 -11.12 -5.52
C VAL A 87 -11.93 -11.19 -4.19
N PHE A 88 -10.62 -11.32 -4.27
CA PHE A 88 -9.74 -11.15 -3.13
C PHE A 88 -8.54 -10.28 -3.51
N TYR A 89 -8.17 -9.37 -2.61
CA TYR A 89 -7.02 -8.50 -2.76
C TYR A 89 -6.24 -8.46 -1.45
N GLN A 90 -4.92 -8.52 -1.57
CA GLN A 90 -4.02 -8.26 -0.46
C GLN A 90 -2.82 -7.43 -0.90
N GLN A 91 -2.37 -6.58 0.01
CA GLN A 91 -1.17 -5.77 -0.16
C GLN A 91 -0.31 -5.87 1.10
N ARG A 92 0.99 -5.99 0.91
CA ARG A 92 1.97 -5.87 1.98
C ARG A 92 3.01 -4.82 1.58
N VAL A 93 3.25 -3.86 2.47
CA VAL A 93 4.34 -2.89 2.36
C VAL A 93 5.24 -3.06 3.56
N GLU A 94 6.54 -3.14 3.33
CA GLU A 94 7.57 -3.11 4.37
C GLU A 94 8.52 -1.95 4.12
N VAL A 95 8.86 -1.24 5.20
CA VAL A 95 9.71 -0.06 5.21
C VAL A 95 10.92 -0.32 6.10
N CYS A 96 12.10 0.07 5.65
CA CYS A 96 13.36 -0.16 6.35
C CYS A 96 14.34 1.01 6.13
N GLN A 97 15.26 1.23 7.07
CA GLN A 97 16.04 2.48 7.20
C GLN A 97 17.56 2.29 7.07
N THR A 98 18.01 1.29 6.29
CA THR A 98 19.45 1.10 6.01
C THR A 98 19.68 0.92 4.51
N ASN A 99 20.85 1.34 4.00
CA ASN A 99 21.16 1.23 2.56
C ASN A 99 20.91 -0.19 2.03
N GLY A 100 20.13 -0.29 0.96
CA GLY A 100 19.80 -1.54 0.28
C GLY A 100 19.03 -2.56 1.12
N CYS A 101 18.39 -2.15 2.22
CA CYS A 101 17.64 -3.06 3.08
C CYS A 101 16.47 -3.76 2.38
N ASN A 102 15.95 -3.16 1.32
CA ASN A 102 14.83 -3.69 0.54
C ASN A 102 15.24 -4.70 -0.53
N LYS A 103 16.52 -5.12 -0.59
CA LYS A 103 17.01 -6.10 -1.58
C LYS A 103 16.41 -7.49 -1.45
N GLY A 104 16.10 -7.89 -0.22
CA GLY A 104 15.54 -9.20 0.05
C GLY A 104 14.14 -9.39 -0.52
N PRO A 105 13.70 -10.64 -0.73
CA PRO A 105 12.35 -10.92 -1.16
C PRO A 105 11.36 -10.58 -0.05
N LEU A 106 10.17 -10.14 -0.44
CA LEU A 106 9.03 -9.95 0.46
C LEU A 106 7.95 -10.98 0.16
N GLN A 107 7.37 -11.57 1.20
CA GLN A 107 6.35 -12.62 1.06
C GLN A 107 5.09 -12.27 1.85
N PHE A 108 3.93 -12.78 1.45
CA PHE A 108 2.73 -12.64 2.27
C PHE A 108 2.78 -13.59 3.47
N PRO A 109 2.31 -13.18 4.66
CA PRO A 109 2.02 -14.15 5.71
C PRO A 109 0.87 -15.06 5.25
N PRO A 110 0.79 -16.31 5.76
CA PRO A 110 -0.28 -17.23 5.39
C PRO A 110 -1.68 -16.60 5.53
N LYS A 111 -2.58 -16.94 4.59
CA LYS A 111 -3.99 -16.53 4.67
C LYS A 111 -4.66 -17.33 5.80
N ASN A 112 -5.27 -16.64 6.76
CA ASN A 112 -6.12 -17.29 7.74
C ASN A 112 -7.56 -17.32 7.20
N THR A 113 -8.01 -18.49 6.79
CA THR A 113 -9.34 -18.74 6.20
C THR A 113 -10.38 -19.17 7.24
N THR A 114 -10.04 -19.16 8.53
CA THR A 114 -10.99 -19.48 9.61
C THR A 114 -12.07 -18.40 9.67
N LEU A 115 -13.34 -18.81 9.67
CA LEU A 115 -14.47 -17.91 9.89
C LEU A 115 -14.32 -17.16 11.22
N ASN A 116 -14.55 -15.85 11.20
CA ASN A 116 -14.41 -15.01 12.39
C ASN A 116 -15.75 -14.52 12.97
N GLY A 117 -16.87 -14.93 12.37
CA GLY A 117 -18.23 -14.61 12.80
C GLY A 117 -18.77 -13.27 12.29
N VAL A 118 -17.93 -12.42 11.70
CA VAL A 118 -18.37 -11.13 11.12
C VAL A 118 -19.01 -11.36 9.76
N LYS A 119 -20.13 -10.68 9.51
CA LYS A 119 -20.85 -10.74 8.25
C LYS A 119 -20.93 -9.36 7.57
N CYS A 120 -20.61 -9.33 6.28
CA CYS A 120 -20.62 -8.10 5.48
C CYS A 120 -21.46 -8.26 4.22
N PRO A 121 -22.22 -7.23 3.80
CA PRO A 121 -22.81 -7.21 2.46
C PRO A 121 -21.72 -7.38 1.40
N THR A 122 -22.02 -8.12 0.32
CA THR A 122 -21.02 -8.41 -0.71
C THR A 122 -21.54 -8.20 -2.13
N CYS A 123 -20.83 -7.41 -2.93
CA CYS A 123 -21.13 -7.22 -4.34
C CYS A 123 -19.89 -6.70 -5.06
N VAL A 124 -19.82 -6.92 -6.36
CA VAL A 124 -18.81 -6.35 -7.27
C VAL A 124 -19.53 -6.02 -8.57
N VAL A 125 -19.35 -4.80 -9.06
CA VAL A 125 -19.89 -4.35 -10.35
C VAL A 125 -18.86 -3.49 -11.07
N ASP A 126 -18.72 -3.75 -12.36
CA ASP A 126 -17.93 -2.93 -13.28
C ASP A 126 -18.86 -2.07 -14.13
N GLY A 127 -18.43 -0.84 -14.43
CA GLY A 127 -19.19 0.16 -15.17
C GLY A 127 -20.14 1.01 -14.31
N GLU A 128 -20.22 0.76 -13.01
CA GLU A 128 -21.07 1.51 -12.07
C GLU A 128 -20.31 1.97 -10.82
N LEU A 129 -20.79 3.05 -10.19
CA LEU A 129 -20.23 3.63 -8.95
C LEU A 129 -21.07 3.31 -7.70
N SER A 130 -21.97 2.34 -7.81
CA SER A 130 -22.72 1.83 -6.68
C SER A 130 -23.01 0.36 -6.85
N CYS A 131 -22.93 -0.42 -5.76
CA CYS A 131 -23.47 -1.76 -5.75
C CYS A 131 -24.29 -1.97 -4.47
N GLU A 132 -25.55 -2.32 -4.65
CA GLU A 132 -26.42 -2.77 -3.57
C GLU A 132 -26.39 -4.30 -3.54
N SER A 133 -26.45 -4.87 -2.34
CA SER A 133 -26.35 -6.31 -2.16
C SER A 133 -27.41 -6.85 -1.22
N THR A 134 -28.00 -7.98 -1.63
CA THR A 134 -28.80 -8.87 -0.77
C THR A 134 -27.98 -10.06 -0.26
N GLU A 135 -26.76 -10.24 -0.77
CA GLU A 135 -25.84 -11.31 -0.40
C GLU A 135 -24.93 -10.89 0.74
N VAL A 136 -24.50 -11.87 1.53
CA VAL A 136 -23.63 -11.67 2.69
C VAL A 136 -22.41 -12.58 2.55
N LEU A 137 -21.23 -12.00 2.78
CA LEU A 137 -19.98 -12.74 2.89
C LEU A 137 -19.67 -12.97 4.39
N GLU A 138 -19.37 -14.21 4.74
CA GLU A 138 -18.85 -14.55 6.07
C GLU A 138 -17.33 -14.30 6.08
N CYS A 139 -16.91 -13.36 6.92
CA CYS A 139 -15.53 -12.92 6.93
C CYS A 139 -14.61 -13.92 7.64
N VAL A 140 -13.33 -13.87 7.26
CA VAL A 140 -12.29 -14.79 7.76
C VAL A 140 -11.11 -14.05 8.35
N GLY A 141 -10.45 -14.70 9.30
CA GLY A 141 -9.21 -14.22 9.92
C GLY A 141 -9.34 -12.80 10.46
N ALA A 142 -8.42 -11.92 10.05
CA ALA A 142 -8.35 -10.54 10.55
C ALA A 142 -9.29 -9.55 9.85
N MET A 143 -10.06 -9.98 8.85
CA MET A 143 -11.01 -9.11 8.15
C MET A 143 -12.28 -8.97 9.01
N THR A 144 -12.28 -7.99 9.93
CA THR A 144 -13.28 -7.86 11.00
C THR A 144 -14.22 -6.67 10.81
N ASN A 145 -14.12 -5.99 9.67
CA ASN A 145 -14.92 -4.85 9.29
C ASN A 145 -15.44 -5.02 7.85
N CYS A 146 -16.44 -4.22 7.48
CA CYS A 146 -16.94 -4.14 6.12
C CYS A 146 -16.38 -2.92 5.40
N LEU A 147 -16.16 -3.07 4.10
CA LEU A 147 -15.78 -2.00 3.20
C LEU A 147 -16.87 -1.82 2.14
N TYR A 148 -17.23 -0.56 1.86
CA TYR A 148 -17.88 -0.16 0.63
C TYR A 148 -16.95 0.80 -0.10
N PHE A 149 -16.52 0.40 -1.29
CA PHE A 149 -15.58 1.14 -2.11
C PHE A 149 -16.18 1.35 -3.50
N ALA A 150 -16.17 2.59 -3.98
CA ALA A 150 -16.51 2.93 -5.35
C ALA A 150 -15.48 3.92 -5.88
N ALA A 151 -14.87 3.59 -7.01
CA ALA A 151 -13.83 4.40 -7.61
C ALA A 151 -13.86 4.31 -9.14
N THR A 152 -13.25 5.31 -9.76
CA THR A 152 -12.92 5.29 -11.17
C THR A 152 -11.44 4.98 -11.31
N PHE A 153 -11.11 3.84 -11.92
CA PHE A 153 -9.76 3.43 -12.24
C PHE A 153 -9.36 3.92 -13.63
N ARG A 154 -8.12 4.38 -13.79
CA ARG A 154 -7.57 4.74 -15.10
C ARG A 154 -6.38 3.83 -15.39
N ASN A 155 -6.55 2.95 -16.36
CA ASN A 155 -5.43 2.26 -17.00
C ASN A 155 -4.96 3.08 -18.20
N THR A 156 -3.65 3.21 -18.39
CA THR A 156 -3.00 4.18 -19.31
C THR A 156 -3.37 4.04 -20.79
N ALA A 157 -4.08 2.99 -21.19
CA ALA A 157 -4.49 2.72 -22.57
C ALA A 157 -6.01 2.53 -22.77
N ALA A 158 -6.81 2.53 -21.72
CA ALA A 158 -8.25 2.25 -21.77
C ALA A 158 -9.05 3.46 -21.28
N PRO A 159 -10.32 3.61 -21.70
CA PRO A 159 -11.23 4.51 -21.00
C PRO A 159 -11.25 4.18 -19.50
N PRO A 160 -11.41 5.18 -18.62
CA PRO A 160 -11.51 4.93 -17.20
C PRO A 160 -12.66 3.96 -16.90
N VAL A 161 -12.42 3.02 -15.98
CA VAL A 161 -13.38 1.99 -15.58
C VAL A 161 -13.92 2.36 -14.21
N GLN A 162 -15.23 2.49 -14.10
CA GLN A 162 -15.90 2.62 -12.82
C GLN A 162 -16.08 1.23 -12.21
N THR A 163 -15.82 1.11 -10.92
CA THR A 163 -16.07 -0.13 -10.19
C THR A 163 -16.59 0.21 -8.80
N ALA A 164 -17.58 -0.54 -8.35
CA ALA A 164 -18.05 -0.51 -6.97
C ALA A 164 -18.07 -1.92 -6.39
N PHE A 165 -17.63 -2.05 -5.14
CA PHE A 165 -17.71 -3.31 -4.43
C PHE A 165 -17.97 -3.12 -2.94
N ARG A 166 -18.57 -4.15 -2.34
CA ARG A 166 -18.74 -4.31 -0.90
C ARG A 166 -18.14 -5.64 -0.46
N GLY A 167 -17.55 -5.68 0.73
CA GLY A 167 -16.97 -6.91 1.26
C GLY A 167 -16.32 -6.77 2.62
N CYS A 168 -15.58 -7.80 3.02
CA CYS A 168 -14.82 -7.88 4.26
C CYS A 168 -13.46 -7.19 4.10
N THR A 169 -13.01 -6.45 5.12
CA THR A 169 -11.68 -5.81 5.16
C THR A 169 -11.04 -5.94 6.54
N ASN A 170 -9.71 -5.94 6.59
CA ASN A 170 -8.97 -5.78 7.85
C ASN A 170 -8.71 -4.32 8.23
N ALA A 171 -9.08 -3.36 7.37
CA ALA A 171 -9.04 -1.94 7.72
C ALA A 171 -10.08 -1.59 8.79
N LYS A 172 -9.65 -0.82 9.78
CA LYS A 172 -10.49 -0.34 10.88
C LYS A 172 -11.20 0.97 10.57
N PHE A 173 -10.59 1.78 9.71
CA PHE A 173 -11.05 3.11 9.30
C PHE A 173 -10.55 3.40 7.87
N ALA A 174 -11.13 4.43 7.24
CA ALA A 174 -10.93 4.75 5.83
C ALA A 174 -9.45 4.96 5.47
N GLU A 175 -8.70 5.61 6.35
CA GLU A 175 -7.30 5.99 6.15
C GLU A 175 -6.34 4.78 6.14
N GLN A 176 -6.83 3.59 6.51
CA GLN A 176 -6.06 2.34 6.40
C GLN A 176 -6.25 1.62 5.07
N VAL A 177 -7.21 2.06 4.25
CA VAL A 177 -7.42 1.48 2.91
C VAL A 177 -6.36 2.07 1.99
N PRO A 178 -5.43 1.25 1.47
CA PRO A 178 -4.45 1.74 0.51
C PRO A 178 -5.17 2.13 -0.76
N ILE A 179 -5.12 3.41 -1.09
CA ILE A 179 -5.50 3.88 -2.41
C ILE A 179 -4.29 3.60 -3.30
N GLY A 180 -4.51 2.85 -4.38
CA GLY A 180 -3.49 2.58 -5.37
C GLY A 180 -2.82 3.88 -5.84
N PRO A 181 -1.64 3.80 -6.48
CA PRO A 181 -0.93 4.99 -6.89
C PRO A 181 -1.84 5.94 -7.69
N PRO A 182 -1.67 7.28 -7.58
CA PRO A 182 -2.60 8.27 -8.16
C PRO A 182 -2.82 8.13 -9.67
N TYR A 183 -1.89 7.47 -10.38
CA TYR A 183 -2.01 7.21 -11.82
C TYR A 183 -2.94 6.03 -12.17
N THR A 184 -3.29 5.18 -11.20
CA THR A 184 -4.21 4.04 -11.37
C THR A 184 -5.62 4.34 -10.88
N VAL A 185 -5.77 5.19 -9.87
CA VAL A 185 -7.07 5.61 -9.32
C VAL A 185 -7.31 7.05 -9.71
N GLN A 186 -8.27 7.28 -10.61
CA GLN A 186 -8.62 8.61 -11.07
C GLN A 186 -9.44 9.37 -10.03
N ASP A 187 -10.40 8.71 -9.39
CA ASP A 187 -11.27 9.31 -8.36
C ASP A 187 -11.84 8.24 -7.42
N VAL A 188 -11.97 8.57 -6.14
CA VAL A 188 -12.62 7.72 -5.14
C VAL A 188 -13.93 8.38 -4.75
N VAL A 189 -15.03 7.80 -5.23
CA VAL A 189 -16.39 8.35 -5.06
C VAL A 189 -16.98 7.94 -3.72
N THR A 190 -16.70 6.73 -3.28
CA THR A 190 -17.15 6.22 -1.98
C THR A 190 -16.07 5.38 -1.33
N LEU A 191 -15.80 5.64 -0.06
CA LEU A 191 -14.95 4.82 0.78
C LEU A 191 -15.52 4.83 2.20
N ILE A 192 -16.18 3.76 2.57
CA ILE A 192 -16.81 3.61 3.88
C ILE A 192 -16.31 2.33 4.52
N VAL A 193 -15.70 2.45 5.69
CA VAL A 193 -15.39 1.32 6.57
C VAL A 193 -16.41 1.29 7.69
N SER A 194 -17.12 0.18 7.84
CA SER A 194 -18.15 -0.01 8.86
C SER A 194 -17.92 -1.30 9.65
N LYS A 195 -18.65 -1.45 10.75
CA LYS A 195 -18.74 -2.73 11.46
C LYS A 195 -19.65 -3.68 10.71
N GLY A 196 -19.26 -4.95 10.66
CA GLY A 196 -20.14 -6.01 10.20
C GLY A 196 -21.16 -6.40 11.27
N VAL A 197 -22.14 -7.18 10.84
CA VAL A 197 -23.17 -7.78 11.70
C VAL A 197 -22.63 -9.04 12.36
#